data_AF-A0A426XZC1-F1
#
_entry.id   AF-A0A426XZC1-F1
#
_cell.length_a   1.000
_cell.length_b   1.000
_cell.length_c   1.000
_cell.angle_alpha   90.00
_cell.angle_beta   90.00
_cell.angle_gamma   90.00
#
_symmetry.space_group_name_H-M   'P 1'
#
loop_
_entity.id
_entity.type
_entity.pdbx_description
1 polymer ?
#
loop_
_entity_poly.entity_id
_entity_poly.type
_entity_poly.pdbx_seq_one_letter_code
_entity_poly.pdbx_strand_id
1 'polypeptide(L)'
;MEEGHFENLPGKGRPLNLNSNPHVDPAEDTLYRILSRNGCAPEWVELNKEIRSKIAEWRLALKKSWANKSDHEDSKWQDDSEILKAQMRDINDKVLRYNLIVPFGRQMFGLKWEKEIAKME
;
A
#
# COMPACT_ATOMS: atom_id res chain seq x y z
N MET A 1 4.93 -24.47 -52.92
CA MET A 1 3.60 -24.21 -52.32
C MET A 1 3.82 -24.09 -50.84
N GLU A 2 3.55 -22.92 -50.26
CA GLU A 2 3.59 -22.74 -48.80
C GLU A 2 2.40 -23.50 -48.21
N GLU A 3 2.67 -24.55 -47.43
CA GLU A 3 1.62 -25.30 -46.74
C GLU A 3 0.97 -24.37 -45.70
N GLY A 4 -0.33 -24.08 -45.89
CA GLY A 4 -1.13 -23.19 -45.06
C GLY A 4 -1.41 -23.71 -43.65
N HIS A 5 -0.37 -24.13 -42.91
CA HIS A 5 -0.47 -24.64 -41.54
C HIS A 5 -1.02 -23.61 -40.54
N PHE A 6 -1.05 -22.33 -40.90
CA PHE A 6 -1.62 -21.24 -40.11
C PHE A 6 -3.10 -20.94 -40.42
N GLU A 7 -3.68 -21.57 -41.46
CA GLU A 7 -5.06 -21.31 -41.86
C GLU A 7 -6.10 -21.86 -40.86
N ASN A 8 -5.79 -22.96 -40.17
CA ASN A 8 -6.69 -23.69 -39.27
C ASN A 8 -6.30 -23.59 -37.79
N LEU A 9 -5.74 -22.46 -37.34
CA LEU A 9 -5.41 -22.29 -35.93
C LEU A 9 -6.68 -22.10 -35.07
N PRO A 10 -6.78 -22.78 -33.92
CA PRO A 10 -7.88 -22.58 -32.99
C PRO A 10 -7.87 -21.12 -32.49
N GLY A 11 -8.98 -20.41 -32.74
CA GLY A 11 -9.14 -19.01 -32.35
C GLY A 11 -8.80 -17.97 -33.44
N LYS A 12 -8.43 -18.39 -34.66
CA LYS A 12 -8.24 -17.46 -35.80
C LYS A 12 -9.51 -16.61 -36.01
N GLY A 13 -9.35 -15.29 -36.02
CA GLY A 13 -10.43 -14.32 -36.22
C GLY A 13 -11.32 -14.03 -35.00
N ARG A 14 -11.12 -14.69 -33.85
CA ARG A 14 -11.84 -14.35 -32.61
C ARG A 14 -11.12 -13.25 -31.85
N PRO A 15 -11.86 -12.33 -31.18
CA PRO A 15 -11.24 -11.35 -30.29
C PRO A 15 -10.44 -12.04 -29.20
N LEU A 16 -9.21 -11.58 -28.97
CA LEU A 16 -8.38 -12.08 -27.89
C LEU A 16 -9.03 -11.74 -26.54
N ASN A 17 -9.17 -12.73 -25.67
CA ASN A 17 -9.70 -12.49 -24.33
C ASN A 17 -8.60 -11.88 -23.44
N LEU A 18 -8.62 -10.55 -23.32
CA LEU A 18 -7.67 -9.79 -22.49
C LEU A 18 -8.03 -9.77 -21.00
N ASN A 19 -9.10 -10.46 -20.58
CA ASN A 19 -9.62 -10.39 -19.21
C ASN A 19 -8.91 -11.32 -18.21
N SER A 20 -7.98 -12.16 -18.67
CA SER A 20 -7.24 -13.10 -17.83
C SER A 20 -5.79 -12.68 -17.80
N ASN A 21 -5.22 -12.49 -16.61
CA ASN A 21 -3.81 -12.21 -16.45
C ASN A 21 -3.03 -13.53 -16.32
N PRO A 22 -2.23 -13.94 -17.33
CA PRO A 22 -1.48 -15.19 -17.28
C PRO A 22 -0.31 -15.16 -16.27
N HIS A 23 0.00 -13.99 -15.72
CA HIS A 23 1.10 -13.79 -14.78
C HIS A 23 0.65 -13.82 -13.30
N VAL A 24 -0.63 -14.11 -13.04
CA VAL A 24 -1.21 -14.18 -11.69
C VAL A 24 -1.79 -15.57 -11.48
N ASP A 25 -1.79 -16.03 -10.24
CA ASP A 25 -2.46 -17.29 -9.89
C ASP A 25 -3.93 -17.25 -10.34
N PRO A 26 -4.49 -18.32 -10.96
CA PRO A 26 -5.85 -18.32 -11.47
C PRO A 26 -6.93 -18.01 -10.41
N ALA A 27 -6.71 -18.37 -9.15
CA ALA A 27 -7.64 -18.07 -8.07
C ALA A 27 -7.59 -16.58 -7.70
N GLU A 28 -6.40 -15.99 -7.64
CA GLU A 28 -6.21 -14.55 -7.42
C GLU A 28 -6.78 -13.70 -8.58
N ASP A 29 -6.52 -14.08 -9.83
CA ASP A 29 -7.08 -13.41 -11.02
C ASP A 29 -8.61 -13.43 -10.98
N THR A 30 -9.20 -14.57 -10.59
CA THR A 30 -10.64 -14.70 -10.41
C THR A 30 -11.17 -13.82 -9.29
N LEU A 31 -10.50 -13.78 -8.14
CA LEU A 31 -10.85 -12.90 -7.03
C LEU A 31 -10.84 -11.43 -7.45
N TYR A 32 -9.77 -10.95 -8.08
CA TYR A 32 -9.65 -9.56 -8.52
C TYR A 32 -10.71 -9.18 -9.56
N ARG A 33 -11.05 -10.10 -10.46
CA ARG A 33 -12.12 -9.91 -11.44
C ARG A 33 -13.50 -9.82 -10.79
N ILE A 34 -13.79 -10.62 -9.76
CA ILE A 34 -15.05 -10.52 -9.01
C ILE A 34 -15.14 -9.17 -8.30
N LEU A 35 -14.07 -8.76 -7.61
CA LEU A 35 -14.03 -7.47 -6.92
C LEU A 35 -14.22 -6.30 -7.89
N SER A 36 -13.46 -6.31 -8.99
CA SER A 36 -13.55 -5.26 -10.02
C SER A 36 -14.95 -5.16 -10.64
N ARG A 37 -15.61 -6.28 -10.93
CA ARG A 37 -17.00 -6.29 -11.44
C ARG A 37 -18.00 -5.67 -10.46
N ASN A 38 -17.74 -5.75 -9.16
CA ASN A 38 -18.58 -5.16 -8.13
C ASN A 38 -18.15 -3.73 -7.74
N GLY A 39 -17.16 -3.15 -8.43
CA GLY A 39 -16.61 -1.83 -8.08
C GLY A 39 -15.84 -1.81 -6.76
N CYS A 40 -15.43 -2.98 -6.25
CA CYS A 40 -14.65 -3.12 -5.04
C CYS A 40 -13.14 -3.21 -5.36
N ALA A 41 -12.32 -2.61 -4.52
CA ALA A 41 -10.88 -2.75 -4.60
C ALA A 41 -10.39 -3.97 -3.80
N PRO A 42 -9.27 -4.59 -4.20
CA PRO A 42 -8.56 -5.57 -3.36
C PRO A 42 -8.21 -5.01 -1.98
N GLU A 43 -8.17 -5.89 -0.98
CA GLU A 43 -7.85 -5.52 0.41
C GLU A 43 -6.56 -4.69 0.50
N TRP A 44 -5.51 -5.10 -0.20
CA TRP A 44 -4.23 -4.41 -0.17
C TRP A 44 -4.28 -2.99 -0.77
N VAL A 45 -5.20 -2.71 -1.70
CA VAL A 45 -5.40 -1.35 -2.25
C VAL A 45 -6.00 -0.45 -1.18
N GLU A 46 -7.04 -0.91 -0.49
CA GLU A 46 -7.68 -0.15 0.59
C GLU A 46 -6.70 0.05 1.77
N LEU A 47 -5.97 -1.01 2.14
CA LEU A 47 -4.96 -0.93 3.19
C LEU A 47 -3.82 0.04 2.82
N ASN A 48 -3.41 0.10 1.56
CA ASN A 48 -2.42 1.10 1.09
C ASN A 48 -2.93 2.53 1.31
N LYS A 49 -4.19 2.79 0.93
CA LYS A 49 -4.84 4.09 1.10
C LYS A 49 -4.93 4.48 2.56
N GLU A 50 -5.33 3.54 3.42
CA GLU A 50 -5.42 3.74 4.86
C GLU A 50 -4.05 4.08 5.47
N ILE A 51 -3.02 3.29 5.18
CA ILE A 51 -1.65 3.52 5.66
C ILE A 51 -1.17 4.91 5.25
N ARG A 52 -1.39 5.31 3.99
CA ARG A 52 -0.97 6.63 3.49
C ARG A 52 -1.70 7.77 4.19
N SER A 53 -3.01 7.65 4.45
CA SER A 53 -3.77 8.65 5.21
C SER A 53 -3.23 8.78 6.64
N LYS A 54 -3.06 7.65 7.34
CA LYS A 54 -2.53 7.62 8.70
C LYS A 54 -1.13 8.21 8.82
N ILE A 55 -0.24 7.93 7.86
CA ILE A 55 1.10 8.53 7.82
C ILE A 55 1.01 10.06 7.65
N ALA A 56 0.11 10.55 6.80
CA ALA A 56 -0.06 11.99 6.58
C ALA A 56 -0.58 12.68 7.84
N GLU A 57 -1.62 12.13 8.46
CA GLU A 57 -2.20 12.62 9.72
C GLU A 57 -1.17 12.60 10.86
N TRP A 58 -0.43 11.49 11.01
CA TRP A 58 0.61 11.35 12.02
C TRP A 58 1.74 12.37 11.82
N ARG A 59 2.18 12.64 10.59
CA ARG A 59 3.19 13.66 10.29
C ARG A 59 2.70 15.07 10.62
N LEU A 60 1.43 15.37 10.38
CA LEU A 60 0.83 16.65 10.77
C LEU A 60 0.81 16.81 12.29
N ALA A 61 0.42 15.77 13.02
CA ALA A 61 0.45 15.75 14.48
C ALA A 61 1.88 15.94 15.02
N LEU A 62 2.85 15.21 14.47
CA LEU A 62 4.26 15.34 14.80
C LEU A 62 4.76 16.77 14.60
N LYS A 63 4.46 17.38 13.44
CA LYS A 63 4.87 18.76 13.14
C LYS A 63 4.26 19.77 14.12
N LYS A 64 3.00 19.57 14.52
CA LYS A 64 2.31 20.42 15.49
C LYS A 64 2.95 20.31 16.89
N SER A 65 3.18 19.09 17.38
CA SER A 65 3.85 18.89 18.68
C SER A 65 5.30 19.40 18.65
N TRP A 66 6.01 19.25 17.52
CA TRP A 66 7.37 19.78 17.36
C TRP A 66 7.41 21.31 17.42
N ALA A 67 6.46 22.01 16.79
CA ALA A 67 6.37 23.47 16.84
C ALA A 67 6.06 24.00 18.26
N ASN A 68 5.28 23.24 19.04
CA ASN A 68 4.95 23.62 20.42
C ASN A 68 6.10 23.35 21.40
N LYS A 69 7.12 22.55 21.01
CA LYS A 69 8.27 22.21 21.86
C LYS A 69 9.11 23.44 22.24
N SER A 70 9.14 24.48 21.41
CA SER A 70 9.94 25.69 21.67
C SER A 70 9.39 26.57 22.80
N ASP A 71 8.19 26.31 23.30
CA ASP A 71 7.39 27.26 24.08
C ASP A 71 7.20 26.88 25.58
N HIS A 72 8.19 26.20 26.20
CA HIS A 72 8.39 26.05 27.67
C HIS A 72 7.98 24.76 28.43
N GLU A 73 7.73 23.59 27.82
CA GLU A 73 7.44 22.37 28.61
C GLU A 73 8.03 21.06 28.05
N ASP A 74 9.19 20.65 28.56
CA ASP A 74 9.82 19.35 28.22
C ASP A 74 8.94 18.14 28.58
N SER A 75 8.14 18.25 29.66
CA SER A 75 7.26 17.16 30.11
C SER A 75 6.15 16.85 29.10
N LYS A 76 5.55 17.89 28.50
CA LYS A 76 4.46 17.73 27.54
C LYS A 76 4.95 17.14 26.22
N TRP A 77 6.15 17.53 25.78
CA TRP A 77 6.80 16.93 24.62
C TRP A 77 7.09 15.45 24.84
N GLN A 78 7.51 15.06 26.05
CA GLN A 78 7.77 13.66 26.37
C GLN A 78 6.50 12.82 26.21
N ASP A 79 5.38 13.24 26.81
CA ASP A 79 4.10 12.54 26.73
C ASP A 79 3.59 12.47 25.27
N ASP A 80 3.61 13.58 24.55
CA ASP A 80 3.24 13.64 23.13
C ASP A 80 4.11 12.70 22.28
N SER A 81 5.41 12.63 22.57
CA SER A 81 6.34 11.76 21.84
C SER A 81 6.04 10.27 22.07
N GLU A 82 5.60 9.89 23.26
CA GLU A 82 5.22 8.51 23.57
C GLU A 82 3.94 8.11 22.82
N ILE A 83 2.95 8.99 22.80
CA ILE A 83 1.71 8.81 22.04
C ILE A 83 2.03 8.68 20.54
N LEU A 84 2.85 9.59 19.99
CA LEU A 84 3.25 9.56 18.58
C LEU A 84 4.05 8.29 18.24
N LYS A 85 4.93 7.82 19.12
CA LYS A 85 5.65 6.54 18.93
C LYS A 85 4.70 5.34 18.95
N ALA A 86 3.69 5.33 19.81
CA ALA A 86 2.68 4.28 19.83
C ALA A 86 1.86 4.27 18.52
N GLN A 87 1.43 5.43 18.03
CA GLN A 87 0.75 5.56 16.74
C GLN A 87 1.63 5.11 15.56
N MET A 88 2.92 5.44 15.60
CA MET A 88 3.88 4.99 14.59
C MET A 88 4.00 3.46 14.56
N ARG A 89 3.93 2.79 15.72
CA ARG A 89 3.91 1.32 15.81
C ARG A 89 2.67 0.74 15.14
N ASP A 90 1.46 1.27 15.41
CA ASP A 90 0.21 0.84 14.73
C ASP A 90 0.33 0.96 13.20
N ILE A 91 0.89 2.08 12.72
CA ILE A 91 1.15 2.27 11.28
C ILE A 91 2.10 1.21 10.75
N ASN A 92 3.19 0.91 11.48
CA ASN A 92 4.18 -0.08 11.08
C ASN A 92 3.62 -1.52 11.08
N ASP A 93 2.73 -1.85 12.00
CA ASP A 93 2.04 -3.15 12.02
C ASP A 93 1.14 -3.30 10.78
N LYS A 94 0.48 -2.21 10.36
CA LYS A 94 -0.28 -2.20 9.10
C LYS A 94 0.61 -2.32 7.87
N VAL A 95 1.77 -1.66 7.87
CA VAL A 95 2.77 -1.81 6.81
C VAL A 95 3.26 -3.26 6.73
N LEU A 96 3.48 -3.93 7.87
CA LEU A 96 3.85 -5.34 7.91
C LEU A 96 2.73 -6.20 7.29
N ARG A 97 1.47 -6.02 7.73
CA ARG A 97 0.32 -6.75 7.15
C ARG A 97 0.23 -6.53 5.65
N TYR A 98 0.34 -5.28 5.19
CA TYR A 98 0.34 -4.93 3.78
C TYR A 98 1.45 -5.66 3.01
N ASN A 99 2.67 -5.68 3.55
CA ASN A 99 3.82 -6.33 2.91
C ASN A 99 3.69 -7.86 2.80
N LEU A 100 2.87 -8.48 3.66
CA LEU A 100 2.58 -9.91 3.63
C LEU A 100 1.54 -10.28 2.56
N ILE A 101 0.66 -9.35 2.17
CA ILE A 101 -0.45 -9.62 1.23
C ILE A 101 -0.23 -9.05 -0.16
N VAL A 102 0.79 -8.20 -0.36
CA VAL A 102 1.08 -7.62 -1.68
C VAL A 102 2.07 -8.44 -2.49
N PRO A 103 1.96 -8.40 -3.83
CA PRO A 103 2.98 -8.92 -4.72
C PRO A 103 4.36 -8.31 -4.45
N PHE A 104 5.40 -9.10 -4.72
CA PHE A 104 6.78 -8.65 -4.65
C PHE A 104 6.99 -7.37 -5.48
N GLY A 105 7.74 -6.41 -4.94
CA GLY A 105 7.99 -5.10 -5.56
C GLY A 105 6.97 -4.01 -5.24
N ARG A 106 5.83 -4.33 -4.60
CA ARG A 106 4.85 -3.34 -4.12
C ARG A 106 4.93 -3.07 -2.61
N GLN A 107 5.89 -3.69 -1.93
CA GLN A 107 6.11 -3.57 -0.50
C GLN A 107 6.54 -2.15 -0.11
N MET A 108 6.31 -1.80 1.16
CA MET A 108 6.56 -0.49 1.74
C MET A 108 7.53 -0.58 2.92
N PHE A 109 8.31 0.48 3.13
CA PHE A 109 9.11 0.63 4.34
C PHE A 109 8.27 1.23 5.46
N GLY A 110 8.44 0.69 6.67
CA GLY A 110 7.89 1.29 7.88
C GLY A 110 8.56 2.63 8.22
N LEU A 111 7.88 3.41 9.05
CA LEU A 111 8.40 4.64 9.63
C LEU A 111 9.48 4.34 10.67
N LYS A 112 10.49 5.21 10.74
CA LYS A 112 11.52 5.21 11.77
C LYS A 112 11.54 6.56 12.46
N TRP A 113 11.48 6.56 13.79
CA TRP A 113 11.36 7.78 14.59
C TRP A 113 12.48 8.78 14.29
N GLU A 114 13.73 8.30 14.32
CA GLU A 114 14.93 9.12 14.14
C GLU A 114 14.95 9.77 12.76
N LYS A 115 14.50 9.04 11.73
CA LYS A 115 14.42 9.56 10.35
C LYS A 115 13.34 10.61 10.18
N GLU A 116 12.26 10.56 10.96
CA GLU A 116 11.18 11.54 10.87
C GLU A 116 11.51 12.79 11.68
N ILE A 117 12.18 12.66 12.83
CA ILE A 117 12.69 13.80 13.61
C ILE A 117 13.78 14.57 12.84
N ALA A 118 14.73 13.86 12.19
CA ALA A 118 15.78 14.50 11.39
C ALA A 118 15.26 15.28 10.17
N LYS A 119 13.98 15.15 9.81
CA LYS A 119 13.34 15.97 8.75
C LYS A 119 12.76 17.29 9.29
N MET A 120 12.70 17.45 10.61
CA MET A 120 12.14 18.61 11.29
C MET A 120 13.22 19.56 11.84
N GLU A 121 14.48 19.09 11.87
CA GLU A 121 15.70 19.88 12.10
C GLU A 121 16.15 20.56 10.81
#